data_AF-A0A355F373-F1
#
_entry.id   AF-A0A355F373-F1
#
_cell.length_a   1.000
_cell.length_b   1.000
_cell.length_c   1.000
_cell.angle_alpha   90.00
_cell.angle_beta   90.00
_cell.angle_gamma   90.00
#
_symmetry.space_group_name_H-M   'P 1'
#
loop_
_entity.id
_entity.type
_entity.pdbx_description
1 polymer ?
#
loop_
_entity_poly.entity_id
_entity_poly.type
_entity_poly.pdbx_seq_one_letter_code
_entity_poly.pdbx_strand_id
1 'polypeptide(L)'
;MKDDKPPRFGLALGYFYRKLGLQIKEAAARLGFTDWTTLRKMEQGDIKLSRENLGLKIDVLGFFEEDVDAFLLGDELVDPEPLVQPASPVALTDEELRRIGRAASAAAVATAEYTRIELAHWKKAEKAAAAHAEAEELWKTLKPLSPTDRRDLVTVFPHFRSWALVVKVCNESVRLAAHDAAVALELAKFALYIAERCPGEECWQARIQAEAWGFLGNAWRVSNELDRADEAFARSKQLLAASAGADEHL
;
A
#
# COMPACT_ATOMS: atom_id res chain seq x y z
N MET A 1 21.30 -43.76 11.11
CA MET A 1 20.48 -42.95 12.03
C MET A 1 19.44 -42.28 11.15
N LYS A 2 18.13 -42.49 11.36
CA LYS A 2 17.12 -41.71 10.63
C LYS A 2 17.34 -40.25 11.01
N ASP A 3 17.44 -39.38 10.02
CA ASP A 3 17.53 -37.93 10.24
C ASP A 3 16.24 -37.53 10.97
N ASP A 4 16.36 -37.09 12.22
CA ASP A 4 15.22 -36.80 13.12
C ASP A 4 14.60 -35.43 12.81
N LYS A 5 15.09 -34.76 11.76
CA LYS A 5 14.56 -33.49 11.27
C LYS A 5 13.29 -33.75 10.46
N PRO A 6 12.14 -33.13 10.82
CA PRO A 6 10.94 -33.20 9.98
C PRO A 6 11.23 -32.64 8.58
N PRO A 7 10.64 -33.21 7.51
CA PRO A 7 10.88 -32.71 6.16
C PRO A 7 10.41 -31.27 6.01
N ARG A 8 11.11 -30.50 5.19
CA ARG A 8 10.88 -29.06 5.00
C ARG A 8 9.44 -28.69 4.64
N PHE A 9 8.79 -29.47 3.76
CA PHE A 9 7.37 -29.26 3.43
C PHE A 9 6.43 -29.60 4.59
N GLY A 10 6.79 -30.58 5.43
CA GLY A 10 6.05 -30.91 6.65
C GLY A 10 6.17 -29.80 7.70
N LEU A 11 7.37 -29.25 7.87
CA LEU A 11 7.63 -28.06 8.69
C LEU A 11 6.81 -26.86 8.23
N ALA A 12 6.81 -26.58 6.92
CA ALA A 12 6.04 -25.48 6.33
C ALA A 12 4.53 -25.64 6.59
N LEU A 13 3.97 -26.82 6.32
CA LEU A 13 2.56 -27.10 6.60
C LEU A 13 2.23 -26.86 8.08
N GLY A 14 3.09 -27.36 8.97
CA GLY A 14 3.04 -27.12 10.41
C GLY A 14 3.00 -25.64 10.79
N TYR A 15 3.91 -24.85 10.21
CA TYR A 15 4.02 -23.43 10.46
C TYR A 15 2.73 -22.68 10.09
N PHE A 16 2.16 -22.90 8.92
CA PHE A 16 1.02 -22.12 8.43
C PHE A 16 -0.24 -22.27 9.28
N TYR A 17 -0.64 -23.49 9.64
CA TYR A 17 -1.85 -23.63 10.45
C TYR A 17 -1.62 -23.15 11.89
N ARG A 18 -0.40 -23.30 12.44
CA ARG A 18 -0.04 -22.78 13.78
C ARG A 18 0.01 -21.26 13.80
N LYS A 19 0.41 -20.62 12.70
CA LYS A 19 0.36 -19.16 12.52
C LYS A 19 -1.08 -18.62 12.61
N LEU A 20 -2.07 -19.43 12.26
CA LEU A 20 -3.50 -19.13 12.44
C LEU A 20 -4.04 -19.47 13.83
N GLY A 21 -3.19 -19.96 14.75
CA GLY A 21 -3.60 -20.41 16.08
C GLY A 21 -4.34 -21.75 16.10
N LEU A 22 -4.37 -22.48 14.98
CA LEU A 22 -5.10 -23.75 14.88
C LEU A 22 -4.31 -24.88 15.56
N GLN A 23 -5.02 -25.75 16.26
CA GLN A 23 -4.51 -27.04 16.69
C GLN A 23 -4.54 -28.05 15.54
N ILE A 24 -3.73 -29.11 15.60
CA ILE A 24 -3.61 -30.09 14.50
C ILE A 24 -4.96 -30.74 14.11
N LYS A 25 -5.87 -30.94 15.07
CA LYS A 25 -7.21 -31.49 14.81
C LYS A 25 -8.10 -30.51 14.04
N GLU A 26 -8.03 -29.24 14.38
CA GLU A 26 -8.80 -28.17 13.74
C GLU A 26 -8.27 -27.89 12.33
N ALA A 27 -6.93 -27.85 12.19
CA ALA A 27 -6.27 -27.76 10.90
C ALA A 27 -6.62 -28.93 9.99
N ALA A 28 -6.62 -30.16 10.52
CA ALA A 28 -6.99 -31.34 9.75
C ALA A 28 -8.44 -31.27 9.25
N ALA A 29 -9.39 -30.89 10.12
CA ALA A 29 -10.78 -30.71 9.73
C ALA A 29 -10.94 -29.62 8.66
N ARG A 30 -10.25 -28.49 8.82
CA ARG A 30 -10.28 -27.38 7.85
C ARG A 30 -9.70 -27.76 6.49
N LEU A 31 -8.66 -28.58 6.47
CA LEU A 31 -8.04 -29.12 5.25
C LEU A 31 -8.82 -30.30 4.63
N GLY A 32 -9.99 -30.63 5.17
CA GLY A 32 -10.86 -31.67 4.65
C GLY A 32 -10.40 -33.10 4.97
N PHE A 33 -9.51 -33.29 5.95
CA PHE A 33 -9.10 -34.62 6.37
C PHE A 33 -10.07 -35.21 7.39
N THR A 34 -10.42 -36.48 7.18
CA THR A 34 -11.28 -37.26 8.11
C THR A 34 -10.57 -37.61 9.42
N ASP A 35 -9.23 -37.65 9.41
CA ASP A 35 -8.40 -37.97 10.57
C ASP A 35 -7.14 -37.08 10.62
N TRP A 36 -6.91 -36.46 11.78
CA TRP A 36 -5.75 -35.61 12.08
C TRP A 36 -4.42 -36.37 12.03
N THR A 37 -4.43 -37.70 12.14
CA THR A 37 -3.20 -38.49 12.00
C THR A 37 -2.61 -38.40 10.59
N THR A 38 -3.43 -38.14 9.57
CA THR A 38 -2.96 -37.90 8.20
C THR A 38 -2.08 -36.66 8.13
N LEU A 39 -2.55 -35.56 8.75
CA LEU A 39 -1.80 -34.31 8.81
C LEU A 39 -0.49 -34.49 9.59
N ARG A 40 -0.54 -35.24 10.72
CA ARG A 40 0.67 -35.57 11.50
C ARG A 40 1.70 -36.36 10.69
N LYS A 41 1.26 -37.36 9.93
CA LYS A 41 2.13 -38.17 9.05
C LYS A 41 2.76 -37.33 7.94
N MET A 42 2.04 -36.33 7.43
CA MET A 42 2.59 -35.36 6.46
C MET A 42 3.66 -34.47 7.11
N GLU A 43 3.44 -33.97 8.33
CA GLU A 43 4.44 -33.20 9.09
C GLU A 43 5.70 -34.02 9.38
N GLN A 44 5.56 -35.31 9.66
CA GLN A 44 6.65 -36.23 9.97
C GLN A 44 7.36 -36.79 8.73
N GLY A 45 6.80 -36.61 7.53
CA GLY A 45 7.35 -37.14 6.29
C GLY A 45 6.99 -38.57 5.94
N ASP A 46 6.16 -39.22 6.76
CA ASP A 46 5.60 -40.54 6.45
C ASP A 46 4.67 -40.48 5.22
N ILE A 47 4.05 -39.32 4.97
CA ILE A 47 3.34 -39.02 3.73
C ILE A 47 4.09 -37.89 3.01
N LYS A 48 4.57 -38.18 1.80
CA LYS A 48 5.33 -37.22 0.99
C LYS A 48 4.43 -36.06 0.57
N LEU A 49 4.83 -34.84 0.94
CA LEU A 49 4.30 -33.60 0.39
C LEU A 49 5.16 -33.16 -0.80
N SER A 50 4.50 -32.77 -1.89
CA SER A 50 5.13 -31.99 -2.97
C SER A 50 4.85 -30.50 -2.76
N ARG A 51 5.62 -29.63 -3.43
CA ARG A 51 5.36 -28.19 -3.43
C ARG A 51 3.92 -27.90 -3.86
N GLU A 52 3.50 -28.43 -5.00
CA GLU A 52 2.15 -28.23 -5.55
C GLU A 52 1.05 -28.67 -4.56
N ASN A 53 1.20 -29.86 -3.96
CA ASN A 53 0.25 -30.37 -2.98
C ASN A 53 0.22 -29.54 -1.68
N LEU A 54 1.35 -28.93 -1.30
CA LEU A 54 1.41 -28.01 -0.17
C LEU A 54 0.70 -26.69 -0.50
N GLY A 55 0.94 -26.13 -1.68
CA GLY A 55 0.28 -24.91 -2.18
C GLY A 55 -1.25 -25.03 -2.14
N LEU A 56 -1.80 -26.12 -2.69
CA LEU A 56 -3.24 -26.40 -2.66
C LEU A 56 -3.81 -26.49 -1.23
N LYS A 57 -3.02 -26.96 -0.26
CA LYS A 57 -3.48 -27.10 1.13
C LYS A 57 -3.45 -25.76 1.87
N ILE A 58 -2.40 -24.98 1.69
CA ILE A 58 -2.27 -23.70 2.38
C ILE A 58 -3.21 -22.63 1.82
N ASP A 59 -3.65 -22.75 0.56
CA ASP A 59 -4.70 -21.91 -0.03
C ASP A 59 -6.03 -22.01 0.75
N VAL A 60 -6.40 -23.21 1.19
CA VAL A 60 -7.56 -23.45 2.09
C VAL A 60 -7.40 -22.74 3.46
N LEU A 61 -6.16 -22.48 3.87
CA LEU A 61 -5.82 -21.74 5.08
C LEU A 61 -5.75 -20.21 4.83
N GLY A 62 -5.86 -19.76 3.58
CA GLY A 62 -5.79 -18.34 3.19
C GLY A 62 -4.38 -17.82 2.94
N PHE A 63 -3.42 -18.71 2.66
CA PHE A 63 -2.05 -18.35 2.27
C PHE A 63 -1.86 -18.61 0.78
N PHE A 64 -0.92 -17.89 0.17
CA PHE A 64 -0.59 -18.01 -1.24
C PHE A 64 0.62 -18.91 -1.45
N GLU A 65 0.83 -19.40 -2.67
CA GLU A 65 1.97 -20.28 -2.96
C GLU A 65 3.32 -19.59 -2.69
N GLU A 66 3.39 -18.27 -2.90
CA GLU A 66 4.55 -17.44 -2.61
C GLU A 66 4.90 -17.43 -1.12
N ASP A 67 3.92 -17.64 -0.22
CA ASP A 67 4.19 -17.78 1.21
C ASP A 67 4.99 -19.05 1.49
N VAL A 68 4.72 -20.15 0.77
CA VAL A 68 5.51 -21.39 0.87
C VAL A 68 6.93 -21.12 0.43
N ASP A 69 7.10 -20.47 -0.72
CA ASP A 69 8.41 -20.20 -1.29
C ASP A 69 9.22 -19.26 -0.37
N ALA A 70 8.58 -18.26 0.24
CA ALA A 70 9.19 -17.40 1.26
C ALA A 70 9.57 -18.17 2.53
N PHE A 71 8.71 -19.08 3.01
CA PHE A 71 9.04 -19.94 4.16
C PHE A 71 10.24 -20.83 3.86
N LEU A 72 10.25 -21.52 2.72
CA LEU A 72 11.32 -22.43 2.34
C LEU A 72 12.65 -21.71 2.12
N LEU A 73 12.61 -20.51 1.53
CA LEU A 73 13.77 -19.65 1.43
C LEU A 73 14.28 -19.24 2.81
N GLY A 74 13.38 -18.84 3.73
CA GLY A 74 13.75 -18.51 5.10
C GLY A 74 14.39 -19.69 5.84
N ASP A 75 13.81 -20.88 5.70
CA ASP A 75 14.35 -22.14 6.24
C ASP A 75 15.75 -22.44 5.68
N GLU A 76 15.96 -22.31 4.37
CA GLU A 76 17.27 -22.44 3.72
C GLU A 76 18.30 -21.43 4.25
N LEU A 77 17.88 -20.18 4.47
CA LEU A 77 18.77 -19.12 4.93
C LEU A 77 19.17 -19.27 6.41
N VAL A 78 18.39 -20.03 7.19
CA VAL A 78 18.63 -20.32 8.61
C VAL A 78 19.45 -21.59 8.79
N ASP A 79 19.14 -22.64 8.04
CA ASP A 79 19.82 -23.94 8.08
C ASP A 79 20.21 -24.37 6.65
N PRO A 80 21.18 -23.68 6.01
CA PRO A 80 21.55 -23.95 4.64
C PRO A 80 22.14 -25.35 4.51
N GLU A 81 21.82 -26.04 3.40
CA GLU A 81 22.47 -27.31 3.12
C GLU A 81 23.99 -27.11 3.02
N PRO A 82 24.81 -27.96 3.66
CA PRO A 82 26.26 -27.84 3.59
C PRO A 82 26.73 -27.85 2.14
N LEU A 83 27.43 -26.78 1.73
CA LEU A 83 28.01 -26.70 0.41
C LEU A 83 29.12 -27.74 0.27
N VAL A 84 28.90 -28.74 -0.58
CA VAL A 84 29.91 -29.74 -0.91
C VAL A 84 30.98 -29.07 -1.77
N GLN A 85 32.11 -28.75 -1.15
CA GLN A 85 33.25 -28.16 -1.86
C GLN A 85 34.16 -29.26 -2.41
N PRO A 86 34.53 -29.22 -3.71
CA PRO A 86 35.56 -30.10 -4.23
C PRO A 86 36.89 -29.80 -3.53
N ALA A 87 37.75 -30.82 -3.40
CA ALA A 87 39.07 -30.65 -2.82
C ALA A 87 39.86 -29.56 -3.58
N SER A 88 40.16 -28.46 -2.89
CA SER A 88 40.73 -27.26 -3.49
C SER A 88 41.68 -26.58 -2.50
N PRO A 89 42.85 -26.07 -2.93
CA PRO A 89 43.74 -25.29 -2.07
C PRO A 89 43.12 -23.94 -1.64
N VAL A 90 42.00 -23.56 -2.25
CA VAL A 90 41.22 -22.35 -1.92
C VAL A 90 39.80 -22.70 -1.45
N ALA A 91 39.61 -23.90 -0.89
CA ALA A 91 38.33 -24.25 -0.26
C ALA A 91 38.05 -23.30 0.91
N LEU A 92 36.81 -22.81 0.98
CA LEU A 92 36.34 -21.95 2.05
C LEU A 92 36.23 -22.75 3.34
N THR A 93 36.61 -22.13 4.45
CA THR A 93 36.38 -22.68 5.79
C THR A 93 34.89 -22.62 6.15
N ASP A 94 34.45 -23.46 7.10
CA ASP A 94 33.08 -23.43 7.62
C ASP A 94 32.71 -22.04 8.16
N GLU A 95 33.67 -21.32 8.77
CA GLU A 95 33.41 -19.97 9.28
C GLU A 95 33.22 -18.94 8.15
N GLU A 96 33.98 -19.04 7.05
CA GLU A 96 33.77 -18.20 5.88
C GLU A 96 32.43 -18.48 5.21
N LEU A 97 32.07 -19.76 5.06
CA LEU A 97 30.75 -20.16 4.56
C LEU A 97 29.61 -19.63 5.44
N ARG A 98 29.73 -19.73 6.78
CA ARG A 98 28.77 -19.14 7.71
C ARG A 98 28.66 -17.61 7.59
N ARG A 99 29.78 -16.92 7.37
CA ARG A 99 29.79 -15.46 7.14
C ARG A 99 29.08 -15.09 5.85
N ILE A 100 29.32 -15.83 4.77
CA ILE A 100 28.64 -15.67 3.48
C ILE A 100 27.13 -15.89 3.66
N GLY A 101 26.72 -16.98 4.33
CA GLY A 101 25.32 -17.26 4.62
C GLY A 101 24.63 -16.12 5.37
N ARG A 102 25.22 -15.64 6.48
CA ARG A 102 24.67 -14.49 7.23
C ARG A 102 24.54 -13.22 6.37
N ALA A 103 25.53 -12.94 5.52
CA ALA A 103 25.49 -11.80 4.63
C ALA A 103 24.38 -11.94 3.58
N ALA A 104 24.21 -13.14 3.01
CA ALA A 104 23.13 -13.44 2.08
C ALA A 104 21.74 -13.28 2.73
N SER A 105 21.55 -13.79 3.95
CA SER A 105 20.28 -13.64 4.68
C SER A 105 19.96 -12.17 4.98
N ALA A 106 20.96 -11.39 5.42
CA ALA A 106 20.79 -9.95 5.66
C ALA A 106 20.43 -9.19 4.36
N ALA A 107 21.09 -9.53 3.25
CA ALA A 107 20.79 -8.95 1.95
C ALA A 107 19.37 -9.31 1.45
N ALA A 108 18.94 -10.56 1.66
CA ALA A 108 17.60 -11.01 1.28
C ALA A 108 16.51 -10.24 2.05
N VAL A 109 16.67 -10.06 3.36
CA VAL A 109 15.73 -9.28 4.20
C VAL A 109 15.68 -7.82 3.72
N ALA A 110 16.83 -7.16 3.57
CA ALA A 110 16.88 -5.77 3.14
C ALA A 110 16.25 -5.57 1.74
N THR A 111 16.50 -6.50 0.81
CA THR A 111 15.92 -6.46 -0.53
C THR A 111 14.40 -6.62 -0.48
N ALA A 112 13.89 -7.58 0.28
CA ALA A 112 12.45 -7.80 0.42
C ALA A 112 11.74 -6.58 1.02
N GLU A 113 12.32 -5.95 2.05
CA GLU A 113 11.78 -4.73 2.66
C GLU A 113 11.76 -3.57 1.69
N TYR A 114 12.87 -3.33 0.99
CA TYR A 114 12.96 -2.30 -0.05
C TYR A 114 11.93 -2.51 -1.16
N THR A 115 11.87 -3.73 -1.72
CA THR A 115 10.93 -4.06 -2.79
C THR A 115 9.47 -3.88 -2.35
N ARG A 116 9.13 -4.25 -1.11
CA ARG A 116 7.77 -4.04 -0.58
C ARG A 116 7.41 -2.55 -0.49
N ILE A 117 8.33 -1.71 -0.04
CA ILE A 117 8.13 -0.25 0.03
C ILE A 117 7.94 0.32 -1.37
N GLU A 118 8.83 -0.04 -2.32
CA GLU A 118 8.76 0.45 -3.70
C GLU A 118 7.49 0.01 -4.43
N LEU A 119 7.06 -1.25 -4.27
CA LEU A 119 5.81 -1.72 -4.85
C LEU A 119 4.59 -1.00 -4.25
N ALA A 120 4.61 -0.71 -2.95
CA ALA A 120 3.55 0.07 -2.31
C ALA A 120 3.50 1.51 -2.86
N HIS A 121 4.66 2.16 -3.02
CA HIS A 121 4.75 3.49 -3.63
C HIS A 121 4.26 3.48 -5.08
N TRP A 122 4.71 2.51 -5.88
CA TRP A 122 4.28 2.38 -7.27
C TRP A 122 2.77 2.17 -7.38
N LYS A 123 2.18 1.31 -6.54
CA LYS A 123 0.73 1.09 -6.54
C LYS A 123 -0.05 2.33 -6.09
N LYS A 124 0.46 3.10 -5.14
CA LYS A 124 -0.12 4.40 -4.75
C LYS A 124 -0.08 5.39 -5.92
N ALA A 125 1.05 5.51 -6.60
CA ALA A 125 1.21 6.38 -7.77
C ALA A 125 0.26 5.97 -8.92
N GLU A 126 0.10 4.68 -9.19
CA GLU A 126 -0.86 4.17 -10.18
C GLU A 126 -2.30 4.59 -9.83
N LYS A 127 -2.70 4.43 -8.56
CA LYS A 127 -4.02 4.85 -8.07
C LYS A 127 -4.21 6.36 -8.16
N ALA A 128 -3.19 7.15 -7.83
CA ALA A 128 -3.23 8.61 -7.95
C ALA A 128 -3.39 9.05 -9.41
N ALA A 129 -2.63 8.45 -10.34
CA ALA A 129 -2.75 8.71 -11.77
C ALA A 129 -4.14 8.38 -12.30
N ALA A 130 -4.73 7.25 -11.89
CA ALA A 130 -6.09 6.89 -12.25
C ALA A 130 -7.12 7.91 -11.72
N ALA A 131 -6.98 8.35 -10.47
CA ALA A 131 -7.86 9.35 -9.88
C ALA A 131 -7.76 10.72 -10.58
N HIS A 132 -6.55 11.14 -10.99
CA HIS A 132 -6.37 12.33 -11.79
C HIS A 132 -7.02 12.22 -13.18
N ALA A 133 -6.89 11.07 -13.84
CA ALA A 133 -7.54 10.83 -15.12
C ALA A 133 -9.08 10.91 -15.00
N GLU A 134 -9.66 10.33 -13.95
CA GLU A 134 -11.09 10.45 -13.67
C GLU A 134 -11.49 11.91 -13.39
N ALA A 135 -10.70 12.63 -12.59
CA ALA A 135 -10.94 14.04 -12.30
C ALA A 135 -10.92 14.93 -13.55
N GLU A 136 -10.08 14.63 -14.55
CA GLU A 136 -10.11 15.32 -15.84
C GLU A 136 -11.45 15.14 -16.55
N GLU A 137 -12.00 13.92 -16.59
CA GLU A 137 -13.30 13.66 -17.21
C GLU A 137 -14.44 14.34 -16.45
N LEU A 138 -14.45 14.25 -15.12
CA LEU A 138 -15.43 14.96 -14.28
C LEU A 138 -15.36 16.47 -14.47
N TRP A 139 -14.15 17.02 -14.61
CA TRP A 139 -13.98 18.45 -14.85
C TRP A 139 -14.51 18.86 -16.22
N LYS A 140 -14.36 18.06 -17.28
CA LYS A 140 -14.97 18.36 -18.58
C LYS A 140 -16.49 18.50 -18.48
N THR A 141 -17.14 17.71 -17.62
CA THR A 141 -18.58 17.82 -17.36
C THR A 141 -18.93 19.09 -16.58
N LEU A 142 -18.15 19.45 -15.55
CA LEU A 142 -18.44 20.60 -14.68
C LEU A 142 -18.06 21.96 -15.28
N LYS A 143 -16.96 22.01 -16.05
CA LYS A 143 -16.39 23.24 -16.58
C LYS A 143 -17.38 24.14 -17.35
N PRO A 144 -18.23 23.64 -18.26
CA PRO A 144 -19.16 24.49 -19.00
C PRO A 144 -20.37 24.97 -18.18
N LEU A 145 -20.60 24.41 -16.99
CA LEU A 145 -21.77 24.71 -16.17
C LEU A 145 -21.62 26.03 -15.41
N SER A 146 -22.75 26.60 -14.99
CA SER A 146 -22.76 27.78 -14.13
C SER A 146 -22.20 27.45 -12.73
N PRO A 147 -21.75 28.45 -11.97
CA PRO A 147 -21.20 28.22 -10.63
C PRO A 147 -22.20 27.54 -9.67
N THR A 148 -23.49 27.86 -9.82
CA THR A 148 -24.57 27.25 -9.06
C THR A 148 -24.76 25.79 -9.45
N ASP A 149 -24.88 25.48 -10.74
CA ASP A 149 -25.10 24.11 -11.22
C ASP A 149 -23.93 23.19 -10.83
N ARG A 150 -22.68 23.70 -10.87
CA ARG A 150 -21.50 22.95 -10.40
C ARG A 150 -21.63 22.53 -8.94
N ARG A 151 -22.07 23.45 -8.07
CA ARG A 151 -22.27 23.18 -6.63
C ARG A 151 -23.42 22.21 -6.40
N ASP A 152 -24.50 22.34 -7.16
CA ASP A 152 -25.64 21.44 -7.06
C ASP A 152 -25.25 20.01 -7.44
N LEU A 153 -24.46 19.82 -8.51
CA LEU A 153 -23.95 18.49 -8.86
C LEU A 153 -23.04 17.89 -7.78
N VAL A 154 -22.12 18.66 -7.21
CA VAL A 154 -21.28 18.20 -6.09
C VAL A 154 -22.14 17.85 -4.86
N THR A 155 -23.22 18.60 -4.62
CA THR A 155 -24.16 18.36 -3.52
C THR A 155 -24.97 17.10 -3.71
N VAL A 156 -25.36 16.78 -4.94
CA VAL A 156 -26.23 15.65 -5.23
C VAL A 156 -25.44 14.36 -5.45
N PHE A 157 -24.29 14.43 -6.12
CA PHE A 157 -23.57 13.25 -6.59
C PHE A 157 -22.20 13.07 -5.91
N PRO A 158 -22.01 12.00 -5.11
CA PRO A 158 -20.76 11.78 -4.36
C PRO A 158 -19.50 11.63 -5.21
N HIS A 159 -19.59 11.20 -6.47
CA HIS A 159 -18.40 11.00 -7.32
C HIS A 159 -17.69 12.32 -7.68
N PHE A 160 -18.36 13.48 -7.56
CA PHE A 160 -17.70 14.80 -7.68
C PHE A 160 -17.03 15.27 -6.38
N ARG A 161 -16.93 14.43 -5.35
CA ARG A 161 -16.31 14.77 -4.05
C ARG A 161 -14.96 14.08 -3.88
N SER A 162 -14.12 14.14 -4.89
CA SER A 162 -12.80 13.50 -4.88
C SER A 162 -11.69 14.53 -4.67
N TRP A 163 -10.62 14.11 -3.98
CA TRP A 163 -9.42 14.92 -3.77
C TRP A 163 -8.77 15.32 -5.11
N ALA A 164 -8.76 14.41 -6.09
CA ALA A 164 -8.16 14.65 -7.38
C ALA A 164 -8.91 15.74 -8.16
N LEU A 165 -10.24 15.82 -8.00
CA LEU A 165 -11.03 16.90 -8.57
C LEU A 165 -10.75 18.24 -7.88
N VAL A 166 -10.54 18.26 -6.55
CA VAL A 166 -10.09 19.46 -5.84
C VAL A 166 -8.78 19.99 -6.44
N VAL A 167 -7.78 19.12 -6.57
CA VAL A 167 -6.47 19.47 -7.16
C VAL A 167 -6.64 19.97 -8.61
N LYS A 168 -7.48 19.30 -9.41
CA LYS A 168 -7.76 19.72 -10.77
C LYS A 168 -8.34 21.13 -10.86
N VAL A 169 -9.35 21.42 -10.04
CA VAL A 169 -10.01 22.75 -10.02
C VAL A 169 -9.04 23.82 -9.48
N CYS A 170 -8.23 23.49 -8.47
CA CYS A 170 -7.16 24.36 -7.96
C CYS A 170 -6.16 24.75 -9.06
N ASN A 171 -5.68 23.77 -9.83
CA ASN A 171 -4.76 24.01 -10.94
C ASN A 171 -5.40 24.87 -12.05
N GLU A 172 -6.68 24.64 -12.36
CA GLU A 172 -7.41 25.46 -13.32
C GLU A 172 -7.57 26.91 -12.84
N SER A 173 -7.80 27.11 -11.53
CA SER A 173 -7.80 28.45 -10.91
C SER A 173 -6.46 29.16 -11.12
N VAL A 174 -5.32 28.52 -10.85
CA VAL A 174 -4.00 29.14 -11.07
C VAL A 174 -3.76 29.46 -12.52
N ARG A 175 -4.12 28.55 -13.44
CA ARG A 175 -3.97 28.76 -14.88
C ARG A 175 -4.72 30.01 -15.36
N LEU A 176 -5.88 30.29 -14.77
CA LEU A 176 -6.71 31.45 -15.14
C LEU A 176 -6.35 32.73 -14.38
N ALA A 177 -5.64 32.64 -13.25
CA ALA A 177 -5.36 33.78 -12.38
C ALA A 177 -4.72 34.97 -13.11
N ALA A 178 -3.78 34.72 -14.03
CA ALA A 178 -3.11 35.78 -14.79
C ALA A 178 -4.02 36.48 -15.84
N HIS A 179 -5.13 35.85 -16.23
CA HIS A 179 -6.00 36.33 -17.32
C HIS A 179 -7.33 36.85 -16.81
N ASP A 180 -7.87 36.21 -15.77
CA ASP A 180 -9.15 36.52 -15.16
C ASP A 180 -9.13 36.16 -13.67
N ALA A 181 -8.82 37.17 -12.85
CA ALA A 181 -8.73 37.02 -11.39
C ALA A 181 -10.08 36.63 -10.77
N ALA A 182 -11.19 37.10 -11.34
CA ALA A 182 -12.53 36.83 -10.82
C ALA A 182 -12.91 35.36 -11.04
N VAL A 183 -12.67 34.83 -12.24
CA VAL A 183 -12.91 33.40 -12.53
C VAL A 183 -11.97 32.51 -11.73
N ALA A 184 -10.69 32.88 -11.59
CA ALA A 184 -9.76 32.14 -10.74
C ALA A 184 -10.27 32.06 -9.30
N LEU A 185 -10.71 33.18 -8.72
CA LEU A 185 -11.28 33.22 -7.38
C LEU A 185 -12.55 32.37 -7.23
N GLU A 186 -13.44 32.39 -8.23
CA GLU A 186 -14.62 31.52 -8.25
C GLU A 186 -14.24 30.04 -8.20
N LEU A 187 -13.28 29.63 -9.04
CA LEU A 187 -12.79 28.25 -9.10
C LEU A 187 -12.09 27.84 -7.81
N ALA A 188 -11.26 28.70 -7.20
CA ALA A 188 -10.63 28.40 -5.92
C ALA A 188 -11.66 28.20 -4.80
N LYS A 189 -12.72 29.04 -4.76
CA LYS A 189 -13.85 28.84 -3.84
C LYS A 189 -14.60 27.55 -4.12
N PHE A 190 -14.74 27.16 -5.38
CA PHE A 190 -15.37 25.91 -5.76
C PHE A 190 -14.52 24.69 -5.38
N ALA A 191 -13.20 24.76 -5.52
CA ALA A 191 -12.29 23.70 -5.05
C ALA A 191 -12.40 23.50 -3.54
N LEU A 192 -12.42 24.59 -2.75
CA LEU A 192 -12.64 24.51 -1.31
C LEU A 192 -14.01 23.90 -0.96
N TYR A 193 -15.06 24.29 -1.70
CA TYR A 193 -16.39 23.72 -1.53
C TYR A 193 -16.42 22.19 -1.73
N ILE A 194 -15.68 21.67 -2.71
CA ILE A 194 -15.51 20.23 -2.93
C ILE A 194 -14.71 19.61 -1.77
N ALA A 195 -13.60 20.23 -1.38
CA ALA A 195 -12.70 19.74 -0.33
C ALA A 195 -13.41 19.53 1.02
N GLU A 196 -14.30 20.44 1.40
CA GLU A 196 -15.13 20.35 2.62
C GLU A 196 -16.09 19.16 2.61
N ARG A 197 -16.33 18.54 1.45
CA ARG A 197 -17.29 17.44 1.24
C ARG A 197 -16.60 16.14 0.84
N CYS A 198 -15.27 16.14 0.71
CA CYS A 198 -14.52 14.93 0.40
C CYS A 198 -14.64 13.90 1.54
N PRO A 199 -14.89 12.63 1.23
CA PRO A 199 -14.89 11.58 2.23
C PRO A 199 -13.46 11.28 2.70
N GLY A 200 -13.33 10.77 3.91
CA GLY A 200 -12.07 10.28 4.47
C GLY A 200 -11.92 10.58 5.95
N GLU A 201 -10.79 10.16 6.51
CA GLU A 201 -10.42 10.45 7.89
C GLU A 201 -10.15 11.95 8.09
N GLU A 202 -10.27 12.42 9.34
CA GLU A 202 -10.14 13.85 9.66
C GLU A 202 -8.80 14.44 9.21
N CYS A 203 -7.70 13.72 9.39
CA CYS A 203 -6.37 14.16 8.96
C CYS A 203 -6.30 14.33 7.43
N TRP A 204 -6.94 13.43 6.68
CA TRP A 204 -7.00 13.48 5.23
C TRP A 204 -7.89 14.63 4.73
N GLN A 205 -9.06 14.82 5.34
CA GLN A 205 -9.92 15.96 5.05
C GLN A 205 -9.22 17.29 5.32
N ALA A 206 -8.49 17.39 6.45
CA ALA A 206 -7.69 18.55 6.78
C ALA A 206 -6.61 18.80 5.71
N ARG A 207 -5.93 17.76 5.22
CA ARG A 207 -4.91 17.88 4.15
C ARG A 207 -5.49 18.47 2.87
N ILE A 208 -6.61 17.94 2.38
CA ILE A 208 -7.25 18.40 1.13
C ILE A 208 -7.77 19.84 1.29
N GLN A 209 -8.37 20.15 2.44
CA GLN A 209 -8.82 21.52 2.70
C GLN A 209 -7.64 22.48 2.80
N ALA A 210 -6.53 22.08 3.44
CA ALA A 210 -5.31 22.89 3.52
C ALA A 210 -4.83 23.29 2.13
N GLU A 211 -4.80 22.32 1.20
CA GLU A 211 -4.45 22.56 -0.20
C GLU A 211 -5.38 23.61 -0.83
N ALA A 212 -6.70 23.38 -0.78
CA ALA A 212 -7.68 24.29 -1.38
C ALA A 212 -7.63 25.71 -0.78
N TRP A 213 -7.41 25.84 0.53
CA TRP A 213 -7.21 27.13 1.20
C TRP A 213 -5.97 27.87 0.69
N GLY A 214 -4.88 27.15 0.41
CA GLY A 214 -3.66 27.74 -0.18
C GLY A 214 -3.93 28.33 -1.57
N PHE A 215 -4.66 27.60 -2.41
CA PHE A 215 -5.07 28.09 -3.73
C PHE A 215 -6.05 29.27 -3.66
N LEU A 216 -6.97 29.26 -2.69
CA LEU A 216 -7.86 30.39 -2.42
C LEU A 216 -7.09 31.64 -1.99
N GLY A 217 -6.08 31.50 -1.14
CA GLY A 217 -5.18 32.60 -0.78
C GLY A 217 -4.46 33.19 -1.99
N ASN A 218 -3.97 32.33 -2.89
CA ASN A 218 -3.35 32.80 -4.13
C ASN A 218 -4.35 33.57 -5.03
N ALA A 219 -5.58 33.09 -5.17
CA ALA A 219 -6.59 33.78 -5.98
C ALA A 219 -6.99 35.14 -5.39
N TRP A 220 -7.10 35.25 -4.06
CA TRP A 220 -7.30 36.54 -3.38
C TRP A 220 -6.14 37.50 -3.61
N ARG A 221 -4.90 37.02 -3.50
CA ARG A 221 -3.71 37.83 -3.75
C ARG A 221 -3.69 38.40 -5.17
N VAL A 222 -4.00 37.58 -6.18
CA VAL A 222 -4.09 38.02 -7.57
C VAL A 222 -5.23 39.01 -7.80
N SER A 223 -6.29 38.95 -6.98
CA SER A 223 -7.38 39.93 -6.97
C SER A 223 -7.07 41.19 -6.13
N ASN A 224 -5.84 41.35 -5.65
CA ASN A 224 -5.39 42.45 -4.78
C ASN A 224 -6.12 42.54 -3.42
N GLU A 225 -6.64 41.42 -2.92
CA GLU A 225 -7.34 41.28 -1.64
C GLU A 225 -6.37 40.66 -0.61
N LEU A 226 -5.34 41.42 -0.23
CA LEU A 226 -4.18 40.89 0.50
C LEU A 226 -4.53 40.37 1.91
N ASP A 227 -5.37 41.08 2.65
CA ASP A 227 -5.78 40.65 4.01
C ASP A 227 -6.49 39.29 3.97
N ARG A 228 -7.37 39.08 2.98
CA ARG A 228 -8.06 37.80 2.77
C ARG A 228 -7.12 36.69 2.32
N ALA A 229 -6.08 37.03 1.55
CA ALA A 229 -5.06 36.08 1.16
C ALA A 229 -4.29 35.57 2.39
N ASP A 230 -3.89 36.46 3.29
CA ASP A 230 -3.18 36.12 4.52
C ASP A 230 -4.03 35.25 5.45
N GLU A 231 -5.31 35.56 5.62
CA GLU A 231 -6.26 34.71 6.36
C GLU A 231 -6.36 33.30 5.76
N ALA A 232 -6.48 33.20 4.45
CA ALA A 232 -6.57 31.91 3.75
C ALA A 232 -5.27 31.09 3.91
N PHE A 233 -4.10 31.72 3.79
CA PHE A 233 -2.82 31.05 4.02
C PHE A 233 -2.63 30.63 5.48
N ALA A 234 -3.07 31.45 6.44
CA ALA A 234 -3.05 31.08 7.85
C ALA A 234 -3.94 29.85 8.12
N ARG A 235 -5.14 29.81 7.51
CA ARG A 235 -6.04 28.66 7.63
C ARG A 235 -5.44 27.40 6.99
N SER A 236 -4.84 27.52 5.82
CA SER A 236 -4.11 26.42 5.16
C SER A 236 -3.02 25.84 6.07
N LYS A 237 -2.19 26.69 6.70
CA LYS A 237 -1.14 26.25 7.65
C LYS A 237 -1.70 25.53 8.87
N GLN A 238 -2.79 26.03 9.45
CA GLN A 238 -3.45 25.37 10.59
C GLN A 238 -3.94 23.96 10.23
N LEU A 239 -4.57 23.82 9.06
CA LEU A 239 -5.08 22.53 8.59
C LEU A 239 -3.95 21.57 8.23
N LEU A 240 -2.84 22.07 7.67
CA LEU A 240 -1.66 21.26 7.39
C LEU A 240 -1.02 20.74 8.68
N ALA A 241 -1.00 21.53 9.76
CA ALA A 241 -0.57 21.06 11.07
C ALA A 241 -1.51 19.99 11.65
N ALA A 242 -2.82 20.09 11.37
CA ALA A 242 -3.83 19.12 11.79
C ALA A 242 -3.85 17.84 10.91
N SER A 243 -3.23 17.86 9.74
CA SER A 243 -3.17 16.69 8.84
C SER A 243 -2.03 15.72 9.15
N ALA A 244 -1.42 15.79 10.34
CA ALA A 244 -0.38 14.85 10.75
C ALA A 244 -0.88 13.40 10.63
N GLY A 245 -0.16 12.57 9.86
CA GLY A 245 -0.56 11.19 9.57
C GLY A 245 -1.36 10.99 8.28
N ALA A 246 -1.75 12.07 7.57
CA ALA A 246 -2.20 11.97 6.20
C ALA A 246 -1.02 11.64 5.27
N ASP A 247 -1.29 10.93 4.17
CA ASP A 247 -0.28 10.68 3.13
C ASP A 247 0.20 12.02 2.54
N GLU A 248 1.51 12.20 2.40
CA GLU A 248 2.11 13.47 1.98
C GLU A 248 1.97 13.71 0.46
N HIS A 249 1.75 12.64 -0.30
CA HIS A 249 1.70 12.63 -1.76
C HIS A 249 0.25 12.74 -2.27
N LEU A 250 -0.19 13.98 -2.52
CA LEU A 250 -1.34 14.31 -3.38
C LEU A 250 -0.93 14.28 -4.85
#